data_AF-A0A9D9LSF5-F1
#
_entry.id   AF-A0A9D9LSF5-F1
#
_cell.length_a   1.000
_cell.length_b   1.000
_cell.length_c   1.000
_cell.angle_alpha   90.00
_cell.angle_beta   90.00
_cell.angle_gamma   90.00
#
_symmetry.space_group_name_H-M   'P 1'
#
loop_
_entity.id
_entity.type
_entity.pdbx_description
1 polymer ?
#
loop_
_entity_poly.entity_id
_entity_poly.type
_entity_poly.pdbx_seq_one_letter_code
_entity_poly.pdbx_strand_id
1 'polypeptide(L)'
;MASKLTEAQLAKLAKLSHLKSFAGRVKAITDNLQSQISTLGNDAIKGVQVNGTALTATNNVVNITGGIEKLAQAEAGFAASYQLKLNGVAAGDKINIAKDWLLKDVDLLTSTAENYSTVGTSAAGKKYLDFTFNTKADGDGATETDTHVYLPVEDLVDIYTNGHGLNLAGGEFSIKIDTANANGLSVDAAGLKMGLATADTYENGAKTADGNNGAMSSADKYRLDNISNNANKTTVTNEKTGIIEIDGVEKVIVEIAADADVTTMLDEELPAPSNGGGE
;
A
#
# COMPACT_ATOMS: atom_id res chain seq x y z
N MET A 1 -17.39 118.86 -59.95
CA MET A 1 -16.35 118.96 -58.91
C MET A 1 -16.40 117.70 -58.06
N ALA A 2 -15.37 116.83 -58.11
CA ALA A 2 -15.26 115.76 -57.13
C ALA A 2 -14.85 116.40 -55.80
N SER A 3 -15.73 116.33 -54.79
CA SER A 3 -15.42 116.72 -53.42
C SER A 3 -14.23 115.87 -52.94
N LYS A 4 -13.10 116.49 -52.61
CA LYS A 4 -11.95 115.80 -52.02
C LYS A 4 -12.33 115.39 -50.59
N LEU A 5 -12.08 114.13 -50.25
CA LEU A 5 -12.23 113.61 -48.88
C LEU A 5 -11.40 114.46 -47.90
N THR A 6 -11.96 114.79 -46.74
CA THR A 6 -11.25 115.48 -45.66
C THR A 6 -10.17 114.57 -45.05
N GLU A 7 -9.16 115.13 -44.39
CA GLU A 7 -8.11 114.33 -43.71
C GLU A 7 -8.70 113.31 -42.72
N ALA A 8 -9.77 113.70 -42.00
CA ALA A 8 -10.49 112.81 -41.10
C ALA A 8 -11.17 111.64 -41.86
N GLN A 9 -11.69 111.89 -43.06
CA GLN A 9 -12.27 110.86 -43.92
C GLN A 9 -11.18 109.93 -44.49
N LEU A 10 -10.01 110.46 -44.84
CA LEU A 10 -8.84 109.67 -45.28
C LEU A 10 -8.32 108.75 -44.16
N ALA A 11 -8.18 109.27 -42.94
CA ALA A 11 -7.76 108.50 -41.78
C ALA A 11 -8.76 107.38 -41.42
N LYS A 12 -10.07 107.65 -41.55
CA LYS A 12 -11.11 106.65 -41.37
C LYS A 12 -11.06 105.56 -42.44
N LEU A 13 -10.78 105.93 -43.69
CA LEU A 13 -10.60 104.99 -44.80
C LEU A 13 -9.37 104.09 -44.61
N ALA A 14 -8.27 104.63 -44.09
CA ALA A 14 -7.07 103.85 -43.74
C ALA A 14 -7.33 102.86 -42.59
N LYS A 15 -8.04 103.29 -41.53
CA LYS A 15 -8.44 102.36 -40.46
C LYS A 15 -9.36 101.24 -40.97
N LEU A 16 -10.26 101.57 -41.89
CA LEU A 16 -11.15 100.60 -42.51
C LEU A 16 -10.39 99.59 -43.41
N SER A 17 -9.35 100.04 -44.13
CA SER A 17 -8.52 99.13 -44.92
C SER A 17 -7.68 98.19 -44.05
N HIS A 18 -7.11 98.69 -42.95
CA HIS A 18 -6.42 97.86 -41.96
C HIS A 18 -7.36 96.83 -41.31
N LEU A 19 -8.58 97.24 -40.94
CA LEU A 19 -9.57 96.34 -40.36
C LEU A 19 -9.98 95.24 -41.35
N LYS A 20 -10.13 95.58 -42.64
CA LYS A 20 -10.40 94.60 -43.71
C LYS A 20 -9.26 93.59 -43.88
N SER A 21 -8.00 94.05 -43.83
CA SER A 21 -6.82 93.19 -43.87
C SER A 21 -6.75 92.27 -42.65
N PHE A 22 -6.99 92.81 -41.46
CA PHE A 22 -7.04 92.04 -40.22
C PHE A 22 -8.13 90.96 -40.26
N ALA A 23 -9.35 91.31 -40.67
CA ALA A 23 -10.45 90.36 -40.83
C ALA A 23 -10.11 89.25 -41.84
N GLY A 24 -9.45 89.59 -42.95
CA GLY A 24 -8.97 88.61 -43.94
C GLY A 24 -7.94 87.64 -43.34
N ARG A 25 -6.99 88.14 -42.55
CA ARG A 25 -5.99 87.30 -41.85
C ARG A 25 -6.63 86.40 -40.80
N VAL A 26 -7.55 86.93 -39.99
CA VAL A 26 -8.29 86.14 -38.99
C VAL A 26 -9.08 85.04 -39.67
N LYS A 27 -9.80 85.36 -40.74
CA LYS A 27 -10.54 84.36 -41.52
C LYS A 27 -9.61 83.27 -42.08
N ALA A 28 -8.46 83.64 -42.65
CA ALA A 28 -7.50 82.67 -43.17
C ALA A 28 -6.97 81.73 -42.07
N ILE A 29 -6.71 82.26 -40.87
CA ILE A 29 -6.28 81.45 -39.71
C ILE A 29 -7.42 80.53 -39.26
N THR A 30 -8.66 81.04 -39.15
CA THR A 30 -9.82 80.23 -38.78
C THR A 30 -10.07 79.11 -39.78
N ASP A 31 -10.03 79.41 -41.08
CA ASP A 31 -10.21 78.42 -42.14
C ASP A 31 -9.08 77.37 -42.11
N ASN A 32 -7.83 77.79 -41.82
CA ASN A 32 -6.69 76.87 -41.68
C ASN A 32 -6.81 75.97 -40.45
N LEU A 33 -7.15 76.52 -39.28
CA LEU A 33 -7.36 75.74 -38.05
C LEU A 33 -8.54 74.78 -38.22
N GLN A 34 -9.64 75.22 -38.83
CA GLN A 34 -10.79 74.37 -39.13
C GLN A 34 -10.38 73.19 -40.02
N SER A 35 -9.55 73.44 -41.03
CA SER A 35 -8.99 72.39 -41.90
C SER A 35 -8.10 71.42 -41.12
N GLN A 36 -7.15 71.93 -40.32
CA GLN A 36 -6.27 71.09 -39.49
C GLN A 36 -7.04 70.24 -38.47
N ILE A 37 -8.05 70.81 -37.81
CA ILE A 37 -8.92 70.08 -36.86
C ILE A 37 -9.72 69.00 -37.59
N SER A 38 -10.24 69.31 -38.78
CA SER A 38 -10.98 68.33 -39.59
C SER A 38 -10.08 67.18 -40.05
N THR A 39 -8.82 67.46 -40.39
CA THR A 39 -7.83 66.43 -40.72
C THR A 39 -7.49 65.58 -39.49
N LEU A 40 -7.21 66.19 -38.34
CA LEU A 40 -6.90 65.45 -37.11
C LEU A 40 -8.07 64.58 -36.63
N GLY A 41 -9.31 65.06 -36.75
CA GLY A 41 -10.51 64.29 -36.37
C GLY A 41 -10.76 63.07 -37.26
N ASN A 42 -10.27 63.08 -38.50
CA ASN A 42 -10.45 61.97 -39.45
C ASN A 42 -9.21 61.07 -39.58
N ASP A 43 -8.01 61.57 -39.29
CA ASP A 43 -6.74 60.88 -39.60
C ASP A 43 -5.92 60.47 -38.36
N ALA A 44 -6.32 60.78 -37.13
CA ALA A 44 -5.49 60.46 -35.95
C ALA A 44 -5.33 58.95 -35.70
N ILE A 45 -6.40 58.15 -35.80
CA ILE A 45 -6.38 56.68 -35.82
C ILE A 45 -7.63 56.22 -36.59
N LYS A 46 -7.48 55.69 -37.81
CA LYS A 46 -8.62 55.30 -38.66
C LYS A 46 -9.25 53.94 -38.32
N GLY A 47 -8.56 53.17 -37.47
CA GLY A 47 -8.98 51.85 -37.03
C GLY A 47 -7.80 51.08 -36.47
N VAL A 48 -8.03 50.35 -35.40
CA VAL A 48 -7.04 49.42 -34.84
C VAL A 48 -7.55 48.02 -35.15
N GLN A 49 -6.69 47.18 -35.70
CA GLN A 49 -7.03 45.79 -35.97
C GLN A 49 -6.01 44.87 -35.31
N VAL A 50 -6.50 43.80 -34.70
CA VAL A 50 -5.67 42.70 -34.18
C VAL A 50 -6.17 41.43 -34.82
N ASN A 51 -5.27 40.75 -35.55
CA ASN A 51 -5.61 39.54 -36.31
C ASN A 51 -6.85 39.69 -37.21
N GLY A 52 -6.94 40.83 -37.92
CA GLY A 52 -8.06 41.14 -38.83
C GLY A 52 -9.37 41.57 -38.15
N THR A 53 -9.46 41.53 -36.82
CA THR A 53 -10.65 41.99 -36.08
C THR A 53 -10.53 43.45 -35.70
N ALA A 54 -11.53 44.26 -36.06
CA ALA A 54 -11.58 45.67 -35.69
C ALA A 54 -11.77 45.84 -34.18
N LEU A 55 -10.93 46.67 -33.57
CA LEU A 55 -11.00 47.04 -32.16
C LEU A 55 -11.42 48.51 -32.03
N THR A 56 -12.28 48.79 -31.05
CA THR A 56 -12.70 50.14 -30.72
C THR A 56 -11.57 50.84 -29.95
N ALA A 57 -10.96 51.87 -30.55
CA ALA A 57 -10.01 52.72 -29.85
C ALA A 57 -10.77 53.74 -28.99
N THR A 58 -10.92 53.46 -27.69
CA THR A 58 -11.38 54.46 -26.72
C THR A 58 -10.15 55.18 -26.16
N ASN A 59 -10.09 56.50 -26.28
CA ASN A 59 -9.02 57.35 -25.71
C ASN A 59 -7.58 57.06 -26.20
N ASN A 60 -7.39 56.64 -27.47
CA ASN A 60 -6.08 56.34 -28.05
C ASN A 60 -5.28 55.22 -27.34
N VAL A 61 -5.93 54.35 -26.56
CA VAL A 61 -5.29 53.20 -25.91
C VAL A 61 -5.76 51.90 -26.57
N VAL A 62 -4.81 51.06 -26.93
CA VAL A 62 -5.05 49.70 -27.44
C VAL A 62 -4.62 48.70 -26.38
N ASN A 63 -5.59 48.11 -25.70
CA ASN A 63 -5.34 47.04 -24.74
C ASN A 63 -5.55 45.69 -25.43
N ILE A 64 -4.47 44.93 -25.57
CA ILE A 64 -4.49 43.56 -26.08
C ILE A 64 -4.14 42.67 -24.91
N THR A 65 -5.09 41.86 -24.47
CA THR A 65 -4.85 40.83 -23.46
C THR A 65 -4.68 39.51 -24.20
N GLY A 66 -3.48 38.94 -24.16
CA GLY A 66 -3.14 37.70 -24.83
C GLY A 66 -2.76 36.59 -23.85
N GLY A 67 -3.09 35.35 -24.20
CA GLY A 67 -2.70 34.17 -23.45
C GLY A 67 -2.79 32.90 -24.30
N ILE A 68 -1.96 31.92 -23.97
CA ILE A 68 -2.07 30.58 -24.55
C ILE A 68 -2.92 29.75 -23.60
N GLU A 69 -4.02 29.20 -24.10
CA GLU A 69 -4.92 28.35 -23.32
C GLU A 69 -4.85 26.91 -23.82
N LYS A 70 -4.81 25.95 -22.87
CA LYS A 70 -4.93 24.52 -23.19
C LYS A 70 -6.37 24.23 -23.61
N LEU A 71 -6.55 23.52 -24.71
CA LEU A 71 -7.86 23.05 -25.15
C LEU A 71 -8.33 21.90 -24.25
N ALA A 72 -9.64 21.83 -23.99
CA ALA A 72 -10.24 20.75 -23.20
C ALA A 72 -10.09 19.38 -23.86
N GLN A 73 -10.04 19.35 -25.20
CA GLN A 73 -9.70 18.18 -25.99
C GLN A 73 -8.56 18.55 -26.94
N ALA A 74 -7.53 17.72 -26.98
CA ALA A 74 -6.47 17.84 -27.97
C ALA A 74 -7.00 17.54 -29.37
N GLU A 75 -6.34 18.05 -30.40
CA GLU A 75 -6.56 17.57 -31.75
C GLU A 75 -6.13 16.10 -31.87
N ALA A 76 -6.82 15.35 -32.73
CA ALA A 76 -6.46 13.96 -33.02
C ALA A 76 -4.99 13.87 -33.44
N GLY A 77 -4.24 12.89 -32.92
CA GLY A 77 -2.80 12.79 -33.19
C GLY A 77 -1.89 13.39 -32.13
N PHE A 78 -2.41 14.19 -31.20
CA PHE A 78 -1.60 15.02 -30.30
C PHE A 78 -1.91 14.76 -28.82
N ALA A 79 -0.88 14.90 -27.97
CA ALA A 79 -1.01 14.72 -26.51
C ALA A 79 -1.73 15.91 -25.87
N ALA A 80 -1.54 17.11 -26.43
CA ALA A 80 -2.22 18.32 -26.01
C ALA A 80 -2.26 19.31 -27.16
N SER A 81 -3.30 20.12 -27.20
CA SER A 81 -3.41 21.25 -28.13
C SER A 81 -3.67 22.52 -27.34
N TYR A 82 -3.02 23.60 -27.77
CA TYR A 82 -3.15 24.92 -27.16
C TYR A 82 -3.54 25.93 -28.24
N GLN A 83 -4.29 26.94 -27.83
CA GLN A 83 -4.70 28.02 -28.71
C GLN A 83 -4.24 29.35 -28.12
N LEU A 84 -3.54 30.15 -28.93
CA LEU A 84 -3.35 31.56 -28.61
C LEU A 84 -4.71 32.25 -28.70
N LYS A 85 -5.10 32.94 -27.63
CA LYS A 85 -6.27 33.81 -27.61
C LYS A 85 -5.85 35.25 -27.39
N LEU A 86 -6.39 36.15 -28.20
CA LEU A 86 -6.26 37.59 -28.06
C LEU A 86 -7.65 38.13 -27.73
N ASN A 87 -7.78 38.80 -26.59
CA ASN A 87 -9.05 39.28 -26.04
C ASN A 87 -10.13 38.18 -25.98
N GLY A 88 -9.70 36.96 -25.63
CA GLY A 88 -10.58 35.78 -25.54
C GLY A 88 -10.95 35.14 -26.89
N VAL A 89 -10.53 35.71 -28.03
CA VAL A 89 -10.78 35.18 -29.37
C VAL A 89 -9.56 34.41 -29.86
N ALA A 90 -9.78 33.23 -30.46
CA ALA A 90 -8.71 32.44 -31.05
C ALA A 90 -7.96 33.23 -32.14
N ALA A 91 -6.64 33.21 -32.07
CA ALA A 91 -5.77 33.85 -33.03
C ALA A 91 -4.66 32.88 -33.47
N GLY A 92 -4.47 32.76 -34.78
CA GLY A 92 -3.49 31.86 -35.38
C GLY A 92 -3.83 30.38 -35.27
N ASP A 93 -2.90 29.55 -35.73
CA ASP A 93 -3.01 28.09 -35.70
C ASP A 93 -2.86 27.53 -34.28
N LYS A 94 -3.34 26.31 -34.10
CA LYS A 94 -3.17 25.58 -32.85
C LYS A 94 -1.72 25.14 -32.68
N ILE A 95 -1.28 25.17 -31.43
CA ILE A 95 0.02 24.66 -31.02
C ILE A 95 -0.20 23.25 -30.51
N ASN A 96 0.25 22.29 -31.30
CA ASN A 96 0.04 20.87 -31.04
C ASN A 96 1.30 20.23 -30.45
N ILE A 97 1.14 19.56 -29.30
CA ILE A 97 2.20 18.82 -28.63
C ILE A 97 2.12 17.38 -29.11
N ALA A 98 3.18 16.92 -29.76
CA ALA A 98 3.29 15.54 -30.25
C ALA A 98 3.22 14.54 -29.09
N LYS A 99 2.72 13.34 -29.40
CA LYS A 99 2.85 12.19 -28.51
C LYS A 99 4.29 11.66 -28.56
N ASP A 100 4.86 11.38 -27.39
CA ASP A 100 6.31 11.13 -27.24
C ASP A 100 6.62 9.85 -26.44
N TRP A 101 5.70 8.87 -26.46
CA TRP A 101 5.83 7.61 -25.71
C TRP A 101 6.06 7.78 -24.21
N LEU A 102 5.83 8.98 -23.67
CA LEU A 102 5.92 9.25 -22.26
C LEU A 102 4.72 8.65 -21.53
N LEU A 103 4.98 8.16 -20.33
CA LEU A 103 3.96 7.63 -19.42
C LEU A 103 2.85 8.66 -19.20
N LYS A 104 1.63 8.24 -19.47
CA LYS A 104 0.40 9.02 -19.30
C LYS A 104 -0.19 8.80 -17.91
N ASP A 105 -0.28 7.53 -17.51
CA ASP A 105 -0.93 7.13 -16.27
C ASP A 105 -0.45 5.77 -15.78
N VAL A 106 -0.65 5.48 -14.49
CA VAL A 106 -0.41 4.17 -13.88
C VAL A 106 -1.54 3.81 -12.93
N ASP A 107 -2.18 2.67 -13.19
CA ASP A 107 -3.24 2.14 -12.33
C ASP A 107 -2.83 0.82 -11.66
N LEU A 108 -3.22 0.65 -10.39
CA LEU A 108 -3.16 -0.63 -9.70
C LEU A 108 -4.51 -1.35 -9.83
N LEU A 109 -4.55 -2.36 -10.69
CA LEU A 109 -5.78 -3.08 -11.04
C LEU A 109 -5.76 -4.50 -10.50
N THR A 110 -6.93 -5.15 -10.53
CA THR A 110 -7.09 -6.57 -10.24
C THR A 110 -7.43 -7.31 -11.53
N SER A 111 -6.75 -8.42 -11.82
CA SER A 111 -7.05 -9.26 -12.98
C SER A 111 -8.42 -9.91 -12.87
N THR A 112 -9.08 -10.08 -14.02
CA THR A 112 -10.36 -10.79 -14.16
C THR A 112 -10.13 -12.16 -14.79
N ALA A 113 -11.16 -13.01 -14.79
CA ALA A 113 -11.11 -14.30 -15.48
C ALA A 113 -10.84 -14.18 -16.99
N GLU A 114 -11.12 -13.01 -17.58
CA GLU A 114 -11.01 -12.76 -19.01
C GLU A 114 -9.64 -12.21 -19.43
N ASN A 115 -8.92 -11.52 -18.53
CA ASN A 115 -7.69 -10.81 -18.90
C ASN A 115 -6.42 -11.28 -18.18
N TYR A 116 -6.50 -12.21 -17.22
CA TYR A 116 -5.36 -12.56 -16.36
C TYR A 116 -4.11 -12.98 -17.15
N SER A 117 -4.28 -13.68 -18.27
CA SER A 117 -3.18 -14.07 -19.16
C SER A 117 -2.59 -12.90 -19.95
N THR A 118 -3.41 -11.91 -20.33
CA THR A 118 -2.96 -10.74 -21.08
C THR A 118 -2.13 -9.80 -20.21
N VAL A 119 -2.52 -9.67 -18.94
CA VAL A 119 -1.83 -8.82 -17.96
C VAL A 119 -0.70 -9.56 -17.23
N GLY A 120 -0.42 -10.80 -17.63
CA GLY A 120 0.71 -11.60 -17.16
C GLY A 120 0.57 -12.21 -15.77
N THR A 121 -0.62 -12.16 -15.16
CA THR A 121 -0.85 -12.75 -13.83
C THR A 121 -1.13 -14.26 -13.91
N SER A 122 -0.88 -14.98 -12.81
CA SER A 122 -1.06 -16.44 -12.67
C SER A 122 -2.53 -16.88 -12.66
N ALA A 123 -3.43 -16.01 -12.20
CA ALA A 123 -4.86 -16.28 -12.11
C ALA A 123 -5.67 -14.97 -12.01
N ALA A 124 -6.99 -15.07 -12.12
CA ALA A 124 -7.89 -13.97 -11.79
C ALA A 124 -7.79 -13.57 -10.31
N GLY A 125 -8.07 -12.30 -9.99
CA GLY A 125 -8.02 -11.77 -8.63
C GLY A 125 -6.64 -11.30 -8.18
N LYS A 126 -5.63 -11.37 -9.05
CA LYS A 126 -4.26 -10.93 -8.76
C LYS A 126 -4.06 -9.46 -9.11
N LYS A 127 -3.15 -8.80 -8.40
CA LYS A 127 -2.84 -7.38 -8.62
C LYS A 127 -1.80 -7.21 -9.73
N TYR A 128 -1.97 -6.19 -10.55
CA TYR A 128 -1.00 -5.79 -11.58
C TYR A 128 -0.99 -4.26 -11.72
N LEU A 129 0.14 -3.70 -12.14
CA LEU A 129 0.24 -2.30 -12.56
C LEU A 129 0.01 -2.21 -14.07
N ASP A 130 -0.87 -1.30 -14.48
CA ASP A 130 -1.12 -0.95 -15.87
C ASP A 130 -0.48 0.40 -16.18
N PHE A 131 0.54 0.40 -17.04
CA PHE A 131 1.21 1.60 -17.51
C PHE A 131 0.64 2.00 -18.87
N THR A 132 -0.04 3.14 -18.92
CA THR A 132 -0.58 3.70 -20.17
C THR A 132 0.41 4.71 -20.73
N PHE A 133 0.81 4.57 -21.99
CA PHE A 133 1.76 5.48 -22.64
C PHE A 133 1.10 6.36 -23.70
N ASN A 134 1.55 7.60 -23.82
CA ASN A 134 1.13 8.52 -24.88
C ASN A 134 1.77 8.10 -26.22
N THR A 135 1.10 7.23 -26.96
CA THR A 135 1.65 6.67 -28.20
C THR A 135 1.15 7.38 -29.43
N LYS A 136 2.08 7.68 -30.34
CA LYS A 136 1.74 8.16 -31.68
C LYS A 136 1.22 6.97 -32.48
N ALA A 137 0.22 7.20 -33.34
CA ALA A 137 -0.13 6.23 -34.37
C ALA A 137 1.11 5.93 -35.23
N ASP A 138 1.54 4.67 -35.27
CA ASP A 138 2.67 4.24 -36.08
C ASP A 138 2.18 3.95 -37.51
N GLY A 139 2.47 4.86 -38.44
CA GLY A 139 2.17 4.72 -39.87
C GLY A 139 0.95 5.52 -40.35
N ASP A 140 0.87 5.75 -41.66
CA ASP A 140 -0.23 6.46 -42.30
C ASP A 140 -1.52 5.62 -42.24
N GLY A 141 -2.57 6.16 -41.61
CA GLY A 141 -3.87 5.48 -41.42
C GLY A 141 -4.00 4.60 -40.18
N ALA A 142 -3.01 4.56 -39.28
CA ALA A 142 -3.11 3.81 -38.02
C ALA A 142 -4.11 4.48 -37.04
N THR A 143 -4.91 3.66 -36.35
CA THR A 143 -5.84 4.14 -35.33
C THR A 143 -5.08 4.40 -34.03
N GLU A 144 -5.33 5.53 -33.39
CA GLU A 144 -4.69 5.85 -32.12
C GLU A 144 -5.22 4.93 -31.02
N THR A 145 -4.39 4.00 -30.55
CA THR A 145 -4.65 3.21 -29.35
C THR A 145 -3.51 3.44 -28.38
N ASP A 146 -3.84 3.87 -27.16
CA ASP A 146 -2.86 3.94 -26.07
C ASP A 146 -2.18 2.57 -25.94
N THR A 147 -0.85 2.57 -25.79
CA THR A 147 -0.11 1.33 -25.54
C THR A 147 -0.05 1.07 -24.05
N HIS A 148 -0.33 -0.17 -23.67
CA HIS A 148 -0.29 -0.64 -22.30
C HIS A 148 0.91 -1.56 -22.07
N VAL A 149 1.58 -1.40 -20.94
CA VAL A 149 2.55 -2.36 -20.41
C VAL A 149 2.05 -2.83 -19.06
N TYR A 150 1.97 -4.14 -18.86
CA TYR A 150 1.47 -4.73 -17.63
C TYR A 150 2.62 -5.32 -16.81
N LEU A 151 2.61 -5.04 -15.50
CA LEU A 151 3.54 -5.64 -14.54
C LEU A 151 2.76 -6.41 -13.46
N PRO A 152 2.80 -7.75 -13.48
CA PRO A 152 2.24 -8.57 -12.41
C PRO A 152 2.91 -8.25 -11.09
N VAL A 153 2.13 -8.01 -10.03
CA VAL A 153 2.70 -7.68 -8.71
C VAL A 153 3.09 -8.95 -7.94
N GLU A 154 2.49 -10.09 -8.26
CA GLU A 154 2.73 -11.35 -7.52
C GLU A 154 4.15 -11.89 -7.67
N ASP A 155 4.85 -11.56 -8.76
CA ASP A 155 6.25 -11.94 -8.97
C ASP A 155 7.24 -10.95 -8.33
N LEU A 156 6.74 -9.80 -7.85
CA LEU A 156 7.56 -8.78 -7.18
C LEU A 156 7.68 -9.02 -5.68
N VAL A 157 6.72 -9.72 -5.08
CA VAL A 157 6.64 -9.92 -3.63
C VAL A 157 6.27 -11.36 -3.29
N ASP A 158 7.05 -11.96 -2.38
CA ASP A 158 6.69 -13.25 -1.80
C ASP A 158 5.48 -13.10 -0.88
N ILE A 159 4.42 -13.87 -1.18
CA ILE A 159 3.23 -13.95 -0.32
C ILE A 159 3.40 -15.14 0.61
N TYR A 160 3.74 -14.86 1.86
CA TYR A 160 3.73 -15.87 2.91
C TYR A 160 2.30 -16.08 3.43
N THR A 161 1.92 -17.34 3.65
CA THR A 161 0.58 -17.70 4.14
C THR A 161 0.66 -18.46 5.46
N ASN A 162 -0.42 -18.40 6.24
CA ASN A 162 -0.60 -19.25 7.42
C ASN A 162 -0.54 -20.74 7.06
N GLY A 163 0.00 -21.57 7.95
CA GLY A 163 0.09 -23.02 7.74
C GLY A 163 1.34 -23.64 8.35
N HIS A 164 1.43 -24.97 8.34
CA HIS A 164 2.63 -25.73 8.73
C HIS A 164 3.24 -25.36 10.09
N GLY A 165 2.41 -24.99 11.08
CA GLY A 165 2.90 -24.58 12.40
C GLY A 165 3.34 -23.11 12.49
N LEU A 166 3.11 -22.32 11.45
CA LEU A 166 3.37 -20.88 11.40
C LEU A 166 2.05 -20.09 11.31
N ASN A 167 2.06 -18.93 11.95
CA ASN A 167 1.02 -17.92 11.90
C ASN A 167 1.66 -16.59 11.47
N LEU A 168 1.04 -15.94 10.50
CA LEU A 168 1.39 -14.63 9.97
C LEU A 168 0.22 -13.68 10.24
N ALA A 169 0.45 -12.68 11.07
CA ALA A 169 -0.52 -11.64 11.37
C ALA A 169 0.19 -10.29 11.44
N GLY A 170 -0.34 -9.27 10.76
CA GLY A 170 0.25 -7.92 10.77
C GLY A 170 1.68 -7.82 10.21
N GLY A 171 2.15 -8.81 9.43
CA GLY A 171 3.53 -8.87 8.95
C GLY A 171 4.50 -9.55 9.90
N GLU A 172 4.03 -10.07 11.04
CA GLU A 172 4.85 -10.79 12.01
C GLU A 172 4.61 -12.31 11.93
N PHE A 173 5.70 -13.07 11.95
CA PHE A 173 5.65 -14.52 12.03
C PHE A 173 5.68 -14.98 13.49
N SER A 174 4.79 -15.91 13.83
CA SER A 174 4.77 -16.60 15.11
C SER A 174 4.56 -18.10 14.92
N ILE A 175 4.97 -18.89 15.92
CA ILE A 175 4.70 -20.33 15.94
C ILE A 175 3.23 -20.53 16.36
N LYS A 176 2.49 -21.30 15.56
CA LYS A 176 1.14 -21.73 15.89
C LYS A 176 1.23 -22.90 16.88
N ILE A 177 0.80 -22.66 18.11
CA ILE A 177 0.60 -23.70 19.12
C ILE A 177 -0.88 -23.99 19.24
N ASP A 178 -1.25 -25.26 19.11
CA ASP A 178 -2.58 -25.72 19.51
C ASP A 178 -2.67 -25.70 21.03
N THR A 179 -3.16 -24.59 21.57
CA THR A 179 -3.24 -24.37 23.02
C THR A 179 -4.11 -25.41 23.73
N ALA A 180 -5.02 -26.09 23.03
CA ALA A 180 -5.82 -27.16 23.60
C ALA A 180 -5.01 -28.45 23.83
N ASN A 181 -3.95 -28.67 23.05
CA ASN A 181 -3.15 -29.91 23.04
C ASN A 181 -1.65 -29.67 23.24
N ALA A 182 -1.27 -28.48 23.71
CA ALA A 182 0.12 -28.06 23.72
C ALA A 182 1.01 -28.85 24.69
N ASN A 183 0.43 -29.58 25.64
CA ASN A 183 1.14 -30.38 26.65
C ASN A 183 2.30 -29.60 27.30
N GLY A 184 2.02 -28.37 27.71
CA GLY A 184 3.00 -27.47 28.32
C GLY A 184 3.79 -26.59 27.35
N LEU A 185 3.73 -26.81 26.03
CA LEU A 185 4.32 -25.88 25.06
C LEU A 185 3.52 -24.57 25.04
N SER A 186 4.21 -23.44 25.05
CA SER A 186 3.58 -22.13 24.89
C SER A 186 4.57 -21.11 24.34
N VAL A 187 4.06 -19.99 23.85
CA VAL A 187 4.87 -18.86 23.38
C VAL A 187 4.47 -17.60 24.14
N ASP A 188 5.44 -16.76 24.44
CA ASP A 188 5.22 -15.40 24.95
C ASP A 188 6.28 -14.43 24.38
N ALA A 189 6.35 -13.22 24.92
CA ALA A 189 7.29 -12.20 24.47
C ALA A 189 8.77 -12.61 24.61
N ALA A 190 9.10 -13.60 25.44
CA ALA A 190 10.44 -14.15 25.58
C ALA A 190 10.73 -15.31 24.61
N GLY A 191 9.73 -15.81 23.88
CA GLY A 191 9.87 -16.86 22.87
C GLY A 191 9.10 -18.14 23.21
N LEU A 192 9.58 -19.27 22.70
CA LEU A 192 9.02 -20.61 22.95
C LEU A 192 9.45 -21.10 24.33
N LYS A 193 8.50 -21.61 25.12
CA LYS A 193 8.76 -22.17 26.45
C LYS A 193 8.01 -23.49 26.67
N MET A 194 8.51 -24.26 27.63
CA MET A 194 7.88 -25.47 28.15
C MET A 194 7.47 -25.26 29.61
N GLY A 195 6.22 -25.60 29.91
CA GLY A 195 5.65 -25.57 31.25
C GLY A 195 6.20 -26.71 32.12
N LEU A 196 6.26 -26.45 33.43
CA LEU A 196 6.54 -27.49 34.42
C LEU A 196 5.33 -28.42 34.53
N ALA A 197 5.60 -29.72 34.63
CA ALA A 197 4.55 -30.70 34.92
C ALA A 197 4.18 -30.64 36.40
N THR A 198 2.89 -30.70 36.71
CA THR A 198 2.40 -30.93 38.07
C THR A 198 1.79 -32.32 38.15
N ALA A 199 1.97 -33.00 39.28
CA ALA A 199 1.48 -34.36 39.47
C ALA A 199 -0.05 -34.39 39.53
N ASP A 200 -0.64 -35.48 39.01
CA ASP A 200 -2.00 -35.88 39.39
C ASP A 200 -2.11 -36.06 40.91
N THR A 201 -3.29 -35.87 41.48
CA THR A 201 -3.55 -36.17 42.89
C THR A 201 -4.36 -37.45 43.04
N TYR A 202 -4.06 -38.22 44.09
CA TYR A 202 -4.74 -39.46 44.40
C TYR A 202 -5.09 -39.51 45.89
N GLU A 203 -6.26 -40.05 46.20
CA GLU A 203 -6.68 -40.39 47.56
C GLU A 203 -7.15 -41.84 47.59
N ASN A 204 -6.66 -42.63 48.54
CA ASN A 204 -6.99 -44.05 48.68
C ASN A 204 -6.84 -44.85 47.37
N GLY A 205 -5.82 -44.52 46.56
CA GLY A 205 -5.54 -45.18 45.28
C GLY A 205 -6.44 -44.75 44.10
N ALA A 206 -7.44 -43.91 44.33
CA ALA A 206 -8.27 -43.33 43.27
C ALA A 206 -7.77 -41.94 42.90
N LYS A 207 -7.72 -41.64 41.59
CA LYS A 207 -7.38 -40.31 41.10
C LYS A 207 -8.47 -39.30 41.49
N THR A 208 -8.09 -38.17 42.08
CA THR A 208 -9.01 -37.12 42.53
C THR A 208 -8.94 -35.84 41.70
N ALA A 209 -7.79 -35.54 41.09
CA ALA A 209 -7.65 -34.42 40.17
C ALA A 209 -6.53 -34.66 39.15
N ASP A 210 -6.68 -34.03 37.98
CA ASP A 210 -5.63 -33.95 36.97
C ASP A 210 -4.59 -32.90 37.38
N GLY A 211 -3.31 -33.27 37.26
CA GLY A 211 -2.22 -32.30 37.21
C GLY A 211 -2.11 -31.66 35.82
N ASN A 212 -1.19 -30.71 35.68
CA ASN A 212 -0.87 -30.08 34.41
C ASN A 212 0.22 -30.88 33.70
N ASN A 213 -0.03 -31.24 32.44
CA ASN A 213 1.03 -31.74 31.56
C ASN A 213 2.05 -30.62 31.28
N GLY A 214 3.32 -31.00 31.25
CA GLY A 214 4.45 -30.10 31.01
C GLY A 214 5.55 -30.82 30.24
N ALA A 215 6.79 -30.69 30.70
CA ALA A 215 7.93 -31.49 30.21
C ALA A 215 7.70 -33.03 30.23
N MET A 216 6.69 -33.50 30.97
CA MET A 216 6.20 -34.88 31.02
C MET A 216 4.70 -34.91 31.35
N SER A 217 4.07 -36.08 31.28
CA SER A 217 2.65 -36.23 31.67
C SER A 217 2.48 -36.04 33.19
N SER A 218 1.32 -35.53 33.62
CA SER A 218 0.98 -35.39 35.04
C SER A 218 0.98 -36.74 35.79
N ALA A 219 0.59 -37.82 35.10
CA ALA A 219 0.57 -39.18 35.63
C ALA A 219 1.99 -39.72 35.85
N ASP A 220 2.90 -39.51 34.90
CA ASP A 220 4.30 -39.94 35.07
C ASP A 220 5.00 -39.10 36.13
N LYS A 221 4.68 -37.80 36.23
CA LYS A 221 5.19 -36.94 37.29
C LYS A 221 4.77 -37.44 38.67
N TYR A 222 3.50 -37.82 38.84
CA TYR A 222 3.02 -38.44 40.08
C TYR A 222 3.80 -39.72 40.41
N ARG A 223 4.01 -40.61 39.44
CA ARG A 223 4.77 -41.85 39.67
C ARG A 223 6.20 -41.57 40.12
N LEU A 224 6.89 -40.65 39.45
CA LEU A 224 8.27 -40.28 39.79
C LEU A 224 8.36 -39.59 41.16
N ASP A 225 7.41 -38.71 41.50
CA ASP A 225 7.40 -37.99 42.79
C ASP A 225 7.24 -38.93 43.99
N ASN A 226 6.61 -40.09 43.79
CA ASN A 226 6.44 -41.11 44.82
C ASN A 226 7.61 -42.11 44.91
N ILE A 227 8.65 -41.93 44.10
CA ILE A 227 9.88 -42.71 44.20
C ILE A 227 10.86 -41.92 45.05
N SER A 228 11.31 -42.51 46.16
CA SER A 228 12.34 -41.89 46.99
C SER A 228 13.66 -41.75 46.22
N ASN A 229 14.41 -40.68 46.49
CA ASN A 229 15.73 -40.50 45.91
C ASN A 229 16.61 -41.73 46.18
N ASN A 230 17.31 -42.20 45.13
CA ASN A 230 18.16 -43.40 45.17
C ASN A 230 17.42 -44.69 45.53
N ALA A 231 16.11 -44.81 45.23
CA ALA A 231 15.41 -46.07 45.37
C ALA A 231 16.04 -47.17 44.47
N ASN A 232 16.26 -48.34 45.05
CA ASN A 232 16.79 -49.51 44.34
C ASN A 232 15.71 -50.11 43.43
N LYS A 233 16.13 -50.73 42.32
CA LYS A 233 15.22 -51.50 41.48
C LYS A 233 14.96 -52.85 42.14
N THR A 234 13.71 -53.11 42.50
CA THR A 234 13.28 -54.42 43.00
C THR A 234 12.52 -55.19 41.93
N THR A 235 12.96 -56.41 41.63
CA THR A 235 12.26 -57.34 40.76
C THR A 235 11.71 -58.49 41.59
N VAL A 236 10.43 -58.83 41.38
CA VAL A 236 9.78 -60.02 41.94
C VAL A 236 9.39 -60.92 40.78
N THR A 237 9.84 -62.17 40.81
CA THR A 237 9.47 -63.17 39.80
C THR A 237 8.70 -64.31 40.47
N ASN A 238 7.91 -65.03 39.69
CA ASN A 238 7.19 -66.23 40.13
C ASN A 238 8.06 -67.51 40.02
N GLU A 239 9.29 -67.40 39.53
CA GLU A 239 10.19 -68.53 39.30
C GLU A 239 10.90 -69.01 40.57
N LYS A 240 11.05 -68.13 41.57
CA LYS A 240 11.79 -68.41 42.82
C LYS A 240 11.03 -67.93 44.05
N THR A 241 10.38 -68.85 44.75
CA THR A 241 9.65 -68.54 45.99
C THR A 241 10.62 -68.06 47.08
N GLY A 242 10.28 -66.97 47.77
CA GLY A 242 11.07 -66.45 48.89
C GLY A 242 12.29 -65.61 48.50
N ILE A 243 12.48 -65.31 47.20
CA ILE A 243 13.60 -64.50 46.69
C ILE A 243 13.07 -63.26 45.97
N ILE A 244 13.75 -62.13 46.16
CA ILE A 244 13.61 -60.93 45.33
C ILE A 244 14.98 -60.53 44.78
N GLU A 245 15.00 -59.81 43.65
CA GLU A 245 16.23 -59.18 43.17
C GLU A 245 16.23 -57.71 43.57
N ILE A 246 17.30 -57.25 44.22
CA ILE A 246 17.56 -55.84 44.49
C ILE A 246 18.77 -55.44 43.66
N ASP A 247 18.58 -54.54 42.69
CA ASP A 247 19.59 -54.11 41.72
C ASP A 247 20.28 -55.28 41.00
N GLY A 248 19.51 -56.32 40.67
CA GLY A 248 19.98 -57.52 39.99
C GLY A 248 20.70 -58.52 40.90
N VAL A 249 20.72 -58.30 42.22
CA VAL A 249 21.28 -59.24 43.20
C VAL A 249 20.15 -59.97 43.90
N GLU A 250 20.14 -61.30 43.82
CA GLU A 250 19.19 -62.15 44.55
C GLU A 250 19.35 -61.97 46.06
N LYS A 251 18.23 -61.76 46.74
CA LYS A 251 18.10 -61.64 48.19
C LYS A 251 17.01 -62.60 48.65
N VAL A 252 17.40 -63.55 49.50
CA VAL A 252 16.48 -64.42 50.22
C VAL A 252 15.76 -63.56 51.26
N ILE A 253 14.44 -63.45 51.13
CA ILE A 253 13.57 -62.69 52.04
C ILE A 253 12.72 -63.60 52.92
N VAL A 254 12.54 -64.86 52.51
CA VAL A 254 11.89 -65.90 53.29
C VAL A 254 12.74 -67.15 53.15
N GLU A 255 13.21 -67.66 54.28
CA GLU A 255 13.86 -68.96 54.34
C GLU A 255 12.74 -70.01 54.47
N ILE A 256 12.55 -70.79 53.41
CA ILE A 256 11.62 -71.91 53.40
C ILE A 256 12.45 -73.15 53.75
N ALA A 257 12.05 -73.86 54.80
CA ALA A 257 12.70 -75.11 55.20
C ALA A 257 12.82 -76.05 54.00
N ALA A 258 14.01 -76.61 53.78
CA ALA A 258 14.18 -77.57 52.70
C ALA A 258 13.42 -78.86 53.02
N ASP A 259 13.07 -79.66 52.01
CA ASP A 259 12.35 -80.94 52.19
C ASP A 259 13.04 -81.85 53.23
N ALA A 260 14.37 -81.80 53.33
CA ALA A 260 15.15 -82.54 54.32
C ALA A 260 14.94 -82.02 55.75
N ASP A 261 14.86 -80.70 55.94
CA ASP A 261 14.60 -80.08 57.23
C ASP A 261 13.19 -80.42 57.70
N VAL A 262 12.21 -80.36 56.79
CA VAL A 262 10.82 -80.73 57.06
C VAL A 262 10.71 -82.23 57.41
N THR A 263 11.42 -83.10 56.70
CA THR A 263 11.43 -84.55 56.97
C THR A 263 12.00 -84.84 58.36
N THR A 264 13.10 -84.18 58.74
CA THR A 264 13.72 -84.35 60.06
C THR A 264 12.79 -83.88 61.18
N MET A 265 12.13 -82.74 61.00
CA MET A 265 11.14 -82.24 61.96
C MET A 265 9.93 -83.18 62.08
N LEU A 266 9.51 -83.81 60.97
CA LEU A 266 8.43 -84.80 60.99
C LEU A 266 8.83 -86.08 61.73
N ASP A 267 10.04 -86.57 61.51
CA ASP A 267 10.56 -87.78 62.17
C ASP A 267 10.78 -87.57 63.68
N GLU A 268 11.06 -86.34 64.11
CA GLU A 268 11.17 -85.97 65.53
C GLU A 268 9.79 -85.88 66.23
N GLU A 269 8.78 -85.32 65.55
CA GLU A 269 7.42 -85.17 66.10
C GLU A 269 6.57 -86.45 65.98
N LEU A 270 6.83 -87.26 64.95
CA LEU A 270 6.18 -88.54 64.67
C LEU A 270 7.23 -89.65 64.53
N PRO A 271 7.92 -90.03 65.62
CA PRO A 271 8.89 -91.10 65.57
C PRO A 271 8.20 -92.37 65.07
N ALA A 272 8.82 -93.05 64.10
CA ALA A 272 8.32 -94.31 63.55
C ALA A 272 7.91 -95.24 64.71
N PRO A 273 6.77 -95.95 64.59
CA PRO A 273 6.30 -96.83 65.64
C PRO A 273 7.44 -97.75 66.04
N SER A 274 7.80 -97.75 67.33
CA SER A 274 8.85 -98.64 67.81
C SER A 274 8.43 -100.05 67.44
N ASN A 275 9.16 -100.65 66.49
CA ASN A 275 9.11 -102.09 66.31
C ASN A 275 9.75 -102.65 67.57
N GLY A 276 8.95 -102.76 68.63
CA GLY A 276 9.17 -103.67 69.73
C GLY A 276 9.18 -105.07 69.17
N GLY A 277 10.31 -105.45 68.55
CA GLY A 277 10.68 -106.83 68.37
C GLY A 277 10.73 -107.43 69.76
N GLY A 278 9.74 -108.26 70.07
CA GLY A 278 9.78 -109.09 71.24
C GLY A 278 10.93 -110.08 71.11
N GLU A 279 11.79 -110.07 72.12
CA GLU A 279 12.22 -111.25 72.86
C GLU A 279 12.24 -110.91 74.36
#